data_AF-A0A7V4JSG4-F1
#
_entry.id   AF-A0A7V4JSG4-F1
#
_cell.length_a   1.000
_cell.length_b   1.000
_cell.length_c   1.000
_cell.angle_alpha   90.00
_cell.angle_beta   90.00
_cell.angle_gamma   90.00
#
_symmetry.space_group_name_H-M   'P 1'
#
loop_
_entity.id
_entity.type
_entity.pdbx_description
1 polymer ?
#
loop_
_entity_poly.entity_id
_entity_poly.type
_entity_poly.pdbx_seq_one_letter_code
_entity_poly.pdbx_strand_id
1 'polypeptide(L)'
;MIPLLGGMAVVGVCLCVVIAASVWLWHSNQIAESGTPGPVTSAPAADNAVEVDEATRQHLEESVGRLEAAFRAGDIEAVMNLTHPAMRDSYMPIFEAHRDELKRVADLLATRRLVAATYAIAEYEVTENGRTFSVTFEPWGETWYLSSL
;
A
#
# COMPACT_ATOMS: atom_id res chain seq x y z
N MET A 1 -25.70 34.44 -31.94
CA MET A 1 -24.63 33.52 -32.37
C MET A 1 -23.47 33.74 -31.42
N ILE A 2 -23.24 32.76 -30.54
CA ILE A 2 -22.31 32.79 -29.41
C ILE A 2 -20.96 32.19 -29.88
N PRO A 3 -19.80 32.72 -29.45
CA PRO A 3 -18.49 32.22 -29.84
C PRO A 3 -18.14 30.91 -29.13
N LEU A 4 -17.54 29.97 -29.85
CA LEU A 4 -16.95 28.74 -29.28
C LEU A 4 -15.53 29.04 -28.80
N LEU A 5 -15.40 29.09 -27.48
CA LEU A 5 -14.18 29.20 -26.67
C LEU A 5 -13.84 27.82 -26.08
N GLY A 6 -12.54 27.56 -25.86
CA GLY A 6 -12.01 26.52 -24.95
C GLY A 6 -11.34 25.36 -25.70
N GLY A 7 -10.02 25.25 -25.80
CA GLY A 7 -8.98 25.75 -24.91
C GLY A 7 -8.82 24.80 -23.72
N MET A 8 -7.85 23.89 -23.81
CA MET A 8 -7.49 22.85 -22.85
C MET A 8 -7.37 23.34 -21.40
N ALA A 9 -7.69 22.49 -20.41
CA ALA A 9 -6.80 22.19 -19.27
C ALA A 9 -7.46 21.29 -18.18
N VAL A 10 -6.68 20.28 -17.77
CA VAL A 10 -6.67 19.50 -16.51
C VAL A 10 -7.90 18.70 -16.12
N VAL A 11 -7.87 17.41 -16.50
CA VAL A 11 -8.58 16.34 -15.80
C VAL A 11 -7.90 16.12 -14.45
N GLY A 12 -8.35 16.85 -13.43
CA GLY A 12 -8.06 16.54 -12.03
C GLY A 12 -8.95 15.37 -11.60
N VAL A 13 -8.52 14.14 -11.92
CA VAL A 13 -9.16 12.93 -11.37
C VAL A 13 -8.77 12.84 -9.90
N CYS A 14 -9.77 13.03 -9.05
CA CYS A 14 -9.73 12.85 -7.61
C CYS A 14 -9.07 11.51 -7.24
N LEU A 15 -7.86 11.61 -6.69
CA LEU A 15 -7.11 10.54 -6.03
C LEU A 15 -7.82 9.99 -4.75
N CYS A 16 -8.99 10.52 -4.40
CA CYS A 16 -9.75 10.13 -3.21
C CYS A 16 -10.58 8.84 -3.37
N VAL A 17 -10.67 8.26 -4.57
CA VAL A 17 -11.60 7.14 -4.83
C VAL A 17 -11.00 5.76 -4.48
N VAL A 18 -9.67 5.64 -4.35
CA VAL A 18 -9.05 4.33 -4.07
C VAL A 18 -9.11 3.97 -2.57
N ILE A 19 -9.07 4.96 -1.67
CA ILE A 19 -9.03 4.73 -0.21
C ILE A 19 -10.40 4.28 0.34
N ALA A 20 -11.51 4.63 -0.33
CA ALA A 20 -12.84 4.23 0.12
C ALA A 20 -13.16 2.74 -0.14
N ALA A 21 -12.48 2.08 -1.09
CA ALA A 21 -12.74 0.67 -1.41
C ALA A 21 -12.09 -0.29 -0.41
N SER A 22 -10.87 0.00 0.05
CA SER A 22 -10.10 -0.91 0.91
C SER A 22 -10.59 -0.91 2.36
N VAL A 23 -11.09 0.23 2.87
CA VAL A 23 -11.66 0.33 4.22
C VAL A 23 -13.09 -0.25 4.30
N TRP A 24 -13.87 -0.15 3.21
CA TRP A 24 -15.19 -0.81 3.14
C TRP A 24 -15.08 -2.34 3.12
N LEU A 25 -14.02 -2.89 2.50
CA LEU A 25 -13.82 -4.35 2.47
C LEU A 25 -13.61 -4.95 3.86
N TRP A 26 -12.98 -4.22 4.79
CA TRP A 26 -12.81 -4.68 6.18
C TRP A 26 -14.14 -4.66 6.95
N HIS A 27 -14.96 -3.60 6.80
CA HIS A 27 -16.22 -3.49 7.55
C HIS A 27 -17.35 -4.37 6.98
N SER A 28 -17.41 -4.60 5.67
CA SER A 28 -18.51 -5.37 5.04
C SER A 28 -18.39 -6.89 5.18
N ASN A 29 -17.20 -7.43 5.47
CA ASN A 29 -17.00 -8.88 5.55
C ASN A 29 -17.52 -9.52 6.86
N GLN A 30 -18.11 -8.73 7.77
CA GLN A 30 -18.70 -9.25 9.01
C GLN A 30 -20.23 -9.45 8.96
N ILE A 31 -20.92 -9.05 7.88
CA ILE A 31 -22.40 -9.05 7.83
C ILE A 31 -22.96 -10.11 6.85
N ALA A 32 -22.14 -10.82 6.09
CA ALA A 32 -22.60 -11.71 5.02
C ALA A 32 -22.66 -13.20 5.41
N GLU A 33 -23.19 -13.51 6.60
CA GLU A 33 -23.64 -14.88 6.94
C GLU A 33 -25.16 -14.93 7.03
N SER A 34 -25.87 -14.64 5.93
CA SER A 34 -27.22 -15.18 5.66
C SER A 34 -27.79 -14.65 4.34
N GLY A 35 -27.97 -15.54 3.36
CA GLY A 35 -29.01 -15.39 2.33
C GLY A 35 -28.56 -15.31 0.86
N THR A 36 -28.58 -16.47 0.21
CA THR A 36 -28.85 -16.73 -1.23
C THR A 36 -27.76 -16.38 -2.27
N PRO A 37 -27.34 -17.33 -3.14
CA PRO A 37 -26.26 -17.14 -4.10
C PRO A 37 -26.72 -16.36 -5.34
N GLY A 38 -26.19 -15.15 -5.53
CA GLY A 38 -26.14 -14.47 -6.83
C GLY A 38 -24.83 -14.80 -7.56
N PRO A 39 -24.76 -14.62 -8.90
CA PRO A 39 -23.58 -14.97 -9.68
C PRO A 39 -22.42 -14.05 -9.29
N VAL A 40 -21.40 -14.63 -8.66
CA VAL A 40 -20.11 -13.97 -8.47
C VAL A 40 -19.43 -13.86 -9.83
N THR A 41 -19.53 -12.70 -10.47
CA THR A 41 -18.56 -12.30 -11.48
C THR A 41 -17.23 -12.14 -10.76
N SER A 42 -16.43 -13.20 -10.73
CA SER A 42 -14.99 -13.08 -10.50
C SER A 42 -14.45 -12.24 -11.64
N ALA A 43 -14.25 -10.94 -11.41
CA ALA A 43 -13.45 -10.13 -12.30
C ALA A 43 -12.08 -10.81 -12.43
N PRO A 44 -11.53 -10.94 -13.65
CA PRO A 44 -10.20 -11.49 -13.83
C PRO A 44 -9.22 -10.62 -13.03
N ALA A 45 -8.32 -11.25 -12.27
CA ALA A 45 -7.17 -10.57 -11.71
C ALA A 45 -6.48 -9.84 -12.88
N ALA A 46 -6.55 -8.51 -12.86
CA ALA A 46 -5.90 -7.69 -13.86
C ALA A 46 -4.43 -8.11 -13.94
N ASP A 47 -3.88 -8.16 -15.15
CA ASP A 47 -2.44 -8.15 -15.38
C ASP A 47 -1.83 -7.05 -14.51
N ASN A 48 -1.29 -7.40 -13.34
CA ASN A 48 -0.71 -6.43 -12.42
C ASN A 48 0.64 -6.03 -13.03
N ALA A 49 0.60 -5.01 -13.88
CA ALA A 49 1.77 -4.55 -14.59
C ALA A 49 2.76 -3.89 -13.61
N VAL A 50 3.97 -4.43 -13.57
CA VAL A 50 5.13 -3.74 -13.00
C VAL A 50 5.67 -2.84 -14.11
N GLU A 51 5.31 -1.56 -14.08
CA GLU A 51 5.58 -0.56 -15.13
C GLU A 51 6.78 0.36 -14.79
N VAL A 52 7.64 -0.07 -13.86
CA VAL A 52 8.83 0.68 -13.45
C VAL A 52 10.08 0.14 -14.12
N ASP A 53 11.04 1.02 -14.39
CA ASP A 53 12.35 0.61 -14.87
C ASP A 53 13.18 -0.08 -13.76
N GLU A 54 14.27 -0.72 -14.18
CA GLU A 54 15.13 -1.50 -13.29
C GLU A 54 15.78 -0.67 -12.17
N ALA A 55 16.14 0.59 -12.42
CA ALA A 55 16.73 1.45 -11.39
C ALA A 55 15.69 1.82 -10.33
N THR A 56 14.47 2.16 -10.76
CA THR A 56 13.34 2.42 -9.85
C THR A 56 13.02 1.18 -9.01
N ARG A 57 13.05 -0.02 -9.62
CA ARG A 57 12.84 -1.29 -8.91
C ARG A 57 13.91 -1.53 -7.83
N GLN A 58 15.19 -1.28 -8.14
CA GLN A 58 16.28 -1.40 -7.17
C GLN A 58 16.13 -0.43 -6.00
N HIS A 59 15.80 0.84 -6.26
CA HIS A 59 15.56 1.82 -5.21
C HIS A 59 14.36 1.49 -4.32
N LEU A 60 13.32 0.92 -4.91
CA LEU A 60 12.18 0.40 -4.17
C LEU A 60 12.61 -0.75 -3.25
N GLU A 61 13.32 -1.76 -3.78
CA GLU A 61 13.83 -2.90 -3.00
C GLU A 61 14.75 -2.46 -1.85
N GLU A 62 15.64 -1.50 -2.09
CA GLU A 62 16.50 -0.89 -1.07
C GLU A 62 15.68 -0.21 0.02
N SER A 63 14.65 0.56 -0.35
CA SER A 63 13.80 1.26 0.60
C SER A 63 12.98 0.30 1.46
N VAL A 64 12.38 -0.72 0.84
CA VAL A 64 11.66 -1.76 1.60
C VAL A 64 12.60 -2.56 2.49
N GLY A 65 13.82 -2.87 2.02
CA GLY A 65 14.83 -3.56 2.81
C GLY A 65 15.29 -2.75 4.04
N ARG A 66 15.43 -1.43 3.91
CA ARG A 66 15.71 -0.54 5.06
C ARG A 66 14.58 -0.56 6.08
N LEU A 67 13.33 -0.54 5.63
CA LEU A 67 12.15 -0.61 6.51
C LEU A 67 12.08 -1.95 7.24
N GLU A 68 12.28 -3.06 6.52
CA GLU A 68 12.34 -4.40 7.10
C GLU A 68 13.42 -4.50 8.19
N ALA A 69 14.61 -3.95 7.93
CA ALA A 69 15.70 -3.92 8.90
C ALA A 69 15.35 -3.10 10.15
N ALA A 70 14.68 -1.96 9.99
CA ALA A 70 14.22 -1.13 11.11
C ALA A 70 13.19 -1.87 11.99
N PHE A 71 12.21 -2.54 11.38
CA PHE A 71 11.27 -3.42 12.09
C PHE A 71 11.99 -4.55 12.82
N ARG A 72 12.96 -5.20 12.18
CA ARG A 72 13.72 -6.31 12.77
C ARG A 72 14.56 -5.88 13.98
N ALA A 73 15.10 -4.66 13.92
CA ALA A 73 15.83 -4.03 15.02
C ALA A 73 14.93 -3.57 16.17
N GLY A 74 13.61 -3.47 15.95
CA GLY A 74 12.67 -2.88 16.91
C GLY A 74 12.87 -1.37 17.06
N ASP A 75 13.47 -0.72 16.06
CA ASP A 75 13.78 0.70 16.04
C ASP A 75 12.59 1.48 15.47
N ILE A 76 11.66 1.85 16.36
CA ILE A 76 10.45 2.60 15.99
C ILE A 76 10.82 3.93 15.35
N GLU A 77 11.85 4.63 15.83
CA GLU A 77 12.24 5.91 15.24
C GLU A 77 12.66 5.73 13.78
N ALA A 78 13.47 4.72 13.49
CA ALA A 78 13.84 4.37 12.12
C ALA A 78 12.64 3.94 11.25
N VAL A 79 11.71 3.15 11.80
CA VAL A 79 10.46 2.77 11.11
C VAL A 79 9.64 4.02 10.76
N MET A 80 9.48 4.95 11.70
CA MET A 80 8.70 6.17 11.49
C MET A 80 9.37 7.13 10.50
N ASN A 81 10.70 7.18 10.49
CA ASN A 81 11.46 7.92 9.49
C ASN A 81 11.28 7.35 8.07
N LEU A 82 10.98 6.06 7.94
CA LEU A 82 10.68 5.37 6.68
C LEU A 82 9.17 5.21 6.42
N THR A 83 8.33 5.80 7.27
CA THR A 83 6.87 5.89 7.09
C THR A 83 6.52 7.23 6.46
N HIS A 84 5.55 7.20 5.54
CA HIS A 84 5.07 8.40 4.85
C HIS A 84 4.57 9.42 5.88
N PRO A 85 4.94 10.72 5.81
CA PRO A 85 4.62 11.70 6.85
C PRO A 85 3.15 11.75 7.23
N ALA A 86 2.27 11.66 6.23
CA ALA A 86 0.82 11.71 6.44
C ALA A 86 0.30 10.53 7.27
N MET A 87 1.06 9.44 7.37
CA MET A 87 0.69 8.24 8.12
C MET A 87 1.37 8.16 9.49
N ARG A 88 2.34 9.04 9.77
CA ARG A 88 3.15 8.93 11.00
C ARG A 88 2.32 9.06 12.27
N ASP A 89 1.39 10.02 12.30
CA ASP A 89 0.51 10.22 13.47
C ASP A 89 -0.42 9.02 13.70
N SER A 90 -0.82 8.34 12.62
CA SER A 90 -1.68 7.15 12.69
C SER A 90 -0.91 5.90 13.14
N TYR A 91 0.34 5.74 12.70
CA TYR A 91 1.12 4.52 12.93
C TYR A 91 1.98 4.55 14.20
N MET A 92 2.43 5.73 14.65
CA MET A 92 3.22 5.86 15.88
C MET A 92 2.56 5.15 17.08
N PRO A 93 1.29 5.45 17.46
CA PRO A 93 0.68 4.80 18.62
C PRO A 93 0.50 3.29 18.44
N ILE A 94 0.33 2.81 17.20
CA ILE A 94 0.19 1.39 16.89
C ILE A 94 1.53 0.68 17.11
N PHE A 95 2.62 1.19 16.54
CA PHE A 95 3.94 0.57 16.69
C PHE A 95 4.46 0.65 18.13
N GLU A 96 4.13 1.70 18.87
CA GLU A 96 4.46 1.79 20.30
C GLU A 96 3.69 0.77 21.13
N ALA A 97 2.39 0.59 20.86
CA ALA A 97 1.55 -0.38 21.57
C ALA A 97 1.92 -1.84 21.25
N HIS A 98 2.38 -2.12 20.03
CA HIS A 98 2.71 -3.46 19.53
C HIS A 98 4.22 -3.65 19.30
N ARG A 99 5.06 -3.07 20.17
CA ARG A 99 6.52 -3.10 20.01
C ARG A 99 7.09 -4.53 19.94
N ASP A 100 6.51 -5.46 20.67
CA ASP A 100 6.89 -6.87 20.66
C ASP A 100 6.58 -7.57 19.33
N GLU A 101 5.66 -7.04 18.54
CA GLU A 101 5.27 -7.57 17.23
C GLU A 101 6.13 -7.04 16.07
N LEU A 102 6.99 -6.04 16.28
CA LEU A 102 7.78 -5.43 15.19
C LEU A 102 8.66 -6.43 14.44
N LYS A 103 9.24 -7.40 15.15
CA LYS A 103 10.01 -8.48 14.49
C LYS A 103 9.15 -9.35 13.59
N ARG A 104 7.91 -9.63 14.01
CA ARG A 104 6.94 -10.38 13.22
C ARG A 104 6.55 -9.62 11.95
N VAL A 105 6.40 -8.29 12.03
CA VAL A 105 6.19 -7.43 10.85
C VAL A 105 7.39 -7.52 9.90
N ALA A 106 8.62 -7.54 10.41
CA ALA A 106 9.81 -7.74 9.57
C ALA A 106 9.82 -9.10 8.87
N ASP A 107 9.45 -10.16 9.59
CA ASP A 107 9.36 -11.51 9.02
C ASP A 107 8.27 -11.59 7.94
N LEU A 108 7.15 -10.89 8.14
CA LEU A 108 6.09 -10.76 7.15
C LEU A 108 6.59 -10.02 5.89
N LEU A 109 7.27 -8.88 6.06
CA LEU A 109 7.88 -8.12 4.96
C LEU A 109 8.97 -8.91 4.22
N ALA A 110 9.64 -9.85 4.87
CA ALA A 110 10.61 -10.73 4.21
C ALA A 110 9.94 -11.70 3.21
N THR A 111 8.63 -11.95 3.35
CA THR A 111 7.84 -12.76 2.40
C THR A 111 7.25 -11.95 1.24
N ARG A 112 7.55 -10.65 1.17
CA ARG A 112 6.93 -9.73 0.22
C ARG A 112 7.09 -10.18 -1.23
N ARG A 113 6.04 -10.00 -2.01
CA ARG A 113 6.02 -10.19 -3.45
C ARG A 113 5.49 -8.93 -4.10
N LEU A 114 6.29 -8.30 -4.95
CA LEU A 114 5.84 -7.14 -5.71
C LEU A 114 4.69 -7.59 -6.63
N VAL A 115 3.53 -6.97 -6.49
CA VAL A 115 2.37 -7.25 -7.34
C VAL A 115 2.15 -6.16 -8.36
N ALA A 116 2.24 -4.90 -7.97
CA ALA A 116 2.09 -3.76 -8.88
C ALA A 116 3.13 -2.68 -8.54
N ALA A 117 3.65 -2.01 -9.56
CA ALA A 117 4.51 -0.85 -9.36
C ALA A 117 4.38 0.13 -10.51
N THR A 118 4.26 1.40 -10.17
CA THR A 118 4.35 2.55 -11.07
C THR A 118 5.33 3.56 -10.48
N TYR A 119 5.56 4.70 -11.13
CA TYR A 119 6.37 5.79 -10.54
C TYR A 119 5.70 6.53 -9.38
N ALA A 120 4.46 6.20 -9.02
CA ALA A 120 3.71 6.87 -7.96
C ALA A 120 3.36 5.95 -6.79
N ILE A 121 3.36 4.64 -6.99
CA ILE A 121 2.93 3.67 -5.99
C ILE A 121 3.57 2.31 -6.28
N ALA A 122 3.92 1.60 -5.21
CA ALA A 122 4.34 0.21 -5.26
C ALA A 122 3.52 -0.60 -4.25
N GLU A 123 3.00 -1.72 -4.71
CA GLU A 123 2.17 -2.62 -3.92
C GLU A 123 2.84 -3.98 -3.82
N TYR A 124 3.03 -4.41 -2.57
CA TYR A 124 3.55 -5.72 -2.22
C TYR A 124 2.45 -6.55 -1.56
N GLU A 125 2.37 -7.82 -1.92
CA GLU A 125 1.66 -8.81 -1.14
C GLU A 125 2.59 -9.47 -0.14
N VAL A 126 2.13 -9.62 1.10
CA VAL A 126 2.78 -10.40 2.14
C VAL A 126 1.84 -11.50 2.60
N THR A 127 2.37 -12.67 2.96
CA THR A 127 1.54 -13.81 3.35
C THR A 127 1.82 -14.20 4.79
N GLU A 128 0.75 -14.29 5.59
CA GLU A 128 0.82 -14.78 6.96
C GLU A 128 -0.29 -15.80 7.21
N ASN A 129 0.07 -17.00 7.70
CA ASN A 129 -0.90 -18.02 8.09
C ASN A 129 -1.95 -18.34 6.98
N GLY A 130 -1.54 -18.30 5.71
CA GLY A 130 -2.40 -18.53 4.55
C GLY A 130 -3.32 -17.37 4.18
N ARG A 131 -3.18 -16.21 4.83
CA ARG A 131 -3.84 -14.95 4.47
C ARG A 131 -2.85 -14.01 3.79
N THR A 132 -3.29 -13.37 2.73
CA THR A 132 -2.50 -12.37 2.01
C THR A 132 -2.95 -10.97 2.42
N PHE A 133 -1.97 -10.10 2.68
CA PHE A 133 -2.18 -8.69 3.00
C PHE A 133 -1.42 -7.84 1.98
N SER A 134 -1.92 -6.63 1.74
CA SER A 134 -1.28 -5.67 0.85
C SER A 134 -0.53 -4.63 1.67
N VAL A 135 0.73 -4.40 1.30
CA VAL A 135 1.61 -3.36 1.85
C VAL A 135 1.95 -2.40 0.73
N THR A 136 1.73 -1.12 0.97
CA THR A 136 1.87 -0.07 -0.05
C THR A 136 3.00 0.88 0.29
N PHE A 137 3.73 1.28 -0.74
CA PHE A 137 4.78 2.27 -0.68
C PHE A 137 4.51 3.39 -1.67
N GLU A 138 4.80 4.62 -1.25
CA GLU A 138 4.73 5.81 -2.10
C GLU A 138 6.08 6.52 -2.15
N PRO A 139 6.49 7.05 -3.31
CA PRO A 139 7.75 7.76 -3.45
C PRO A 139 7.61 9.17 -2.89
N TRP A 140 8.58 9.60 -2.09
CA TRP A 140 8.71 10.98 -1.67
C TRP A 140 10.17 11.44 -1.76
N GLY A 141 10.46 12.22 -2.80
CA GLY A 141 11.84 12.47 -3.20
C GLY A 141 12.48 11.19 -3.75
N GLU A 142 13.64 10.81 -3.22
CA GLU A 142 14.42 9.65 -3.69
C GLU A 142 14.15 8.36 -2.88
N THR A 143 13.19 8.38 -1.96
CA THR A 143 12.90 7.23 -1.08
C THR A 143 11.44 6.82 -1.20
N TRP A 144 11.21 5.51 -1.13
CA TRP A 144 9.89 4.92 -1.04
C TRP A 144 9.51 4.72 0.42
N TYR A 145 8.40 5.30 0.83
CA TYR A 145 7.94 5.31 2.22
C TYR A 145 6.73 4.41 2.36
N LEU A 146 6.62 3.75 3.51
CA LEU A 146 5.43 2.98 3.88
C LEU A 146 4.22 3.91 3.94
N SER A 147 3.20 3.65 3.13
CA SER A 147 1.93 4.39 3.13
C SER A 147 0.76 3.55 3.63
N SER A 148 0.82 2.21 3.52
CA SER A 148 -0.20 1.31 4.04
C SER A 148 0.39 -0.04 4.46
N LEU A 149 -0.11 -0.61 5.56
CA LEU A 149 0.27 -1.93 6.10
C LEU A 149 -0.98 -2.68 6.61
#